data_AF-A0A535U1Q0-F1
#
_entry.id   AF-A0A535U1Q0-F1
#
_cell.length_a   1.000
_cell.length_b   1.000
_cell.length_c   1.000
_cell.angle_alpha   90.00
_cell.angle_beta   90.00
_cell.angle_gamma   90.00
#
_symmetry.space_group_name_H-M   'P 1'
#
loop_
_entity.id
_entity.type
_entity.pdbx_description
1 polymer ?
#
loop_
_entity_poly.entity_id
_entity_poly.type
_entity_poly.pdbx_seq_one_letter_code
_entity_poly.pdbx_strand_id
1 'polypeptide(L)'
;MSDIDATWPHGSQDAIGQAAEFLVWSNLITQSAGGLHIFLPMLDRGIDAVVHRLSDHAYLAVQVKGKTVVQHHEAPIGVFENHLFTPDQLVIGVHLDGERLGPFVLVADASTFKEKAARIENRGRVLLVADMPTHPIPGHKWSEDLVPFDQLAKRLGAGAYMPTASLVVGAVSDEDSVFGFRGEQEVIRRLAMLEDCGLFRPFPDNETAEILIRRLATGATLATQVKTGRLAMAHARIKIQVNRSNFVADPTTIVVVLAWLLSERRFHETCLVIPTEVLPSLSARVGRYYELNFRPAGSRESSRLDSYRVPLESLADTVSKKLVGLS
;
A
#
# COMPACT_ATOMS: atom_id res chain seq x y z
N MET A 1 33.75 -27.64 -1.10
CA MET A 1 32.34 -28.00 -1.31
C MET A 1 31.67 -27.93 0.05
N SER A 2 31.14 -26.76 0.40
CA SER A 2 30.45 -26.49 1.66
C SER A 2 28.97 -26.78 1.49
N ASP A 3 28.39 -27.43 2.49
CA ASP A 3 26.99 -27.87 2.56
C ASP A 3 26.01 -26.84 2.00
N ILE A 4 25.29 -27.27 0.96
CA ILE A 4 24.04 -26.64 0.58
C ILE A 4 23.07 -27.00 1.71
N ASP A 5 22.68 -25.99 2.48
CA ASP A 5 21.68 -26.07 3.54
C ASP A 5 20.46 -26.85 3.04
N ALA A 6 20.34 -28.11 3.47
CA ALA A 6 19.43 -29.13 2.93
C ALA A 6 17.95 -28.89 3.28
N THR A 7 17.63 -27.71 3.82
CA THR A 7 16.31 -27.31 4.33
C THR A 7 15.39 -26.74 3.26
N TRP A 8 15.90 -26.29 2.11
CA TRP A 8 15.10 -25.61 1.08
C TRP A 8 15.02 -26.40 -0.23
N PRO A 9 13.85 -26.92 -0.63
CA PRO A 9 13.69 -27.72 -1.86
C PRO A 9 13.84 -26.90 -3.16
N HIS A 10 14.08 -27.57 -4.29
CA HIS A 10 14.23 -26.96 -5.63
C HIS A 10 13.03 -26.05 -5.99
N GLY A 11 13.31 -24.85 -6.52
CA GLY A 11 12.37 -23.70 -6.55
C GLY A 11 12.61 -22.69 -5.41
N SER A 12 13.68 -22.91 -4.64
CA SER A 12 14.01 -22.23 -3.38
C SER A 12 14.14 -20.71 -3.42
N GLN A 13 14.52 -20.08 -4.54
CA GLN A 13 14.78 -18.63 -4.54
C GLN A 13 13.51 -17.78 -4.35
N ASP A 14 12.38 -18.18 -4.94
CA ASP A 14 11.12 -17.45 -4.79
C ASP A 14 10.55 -17.65 -3.38
N ALA A 15 10.63 -18.88 -2.85
CA ALA A 15 10.23 -19.17 -1.48
C ALA A 15 11.08 -18.43 -0.44
N ILE A 16 12.40 -18.32 -0.68
CA ILE A 16 13.33 -17.52 0.13
C ILE A 16 12.96 -16.03 0.09
N GLY A 17 12.69 -15.49 -1.10
CA GLY A 17 12.28 -14.10 -1.28
C GLY A 17 11.00 -13.79 -0.50
N GLN A 18 9.98 -14.63 -0.66
CA GLN A 18 8.70 -14.49 0.05
C GLN A 18 8.87 -14.65 1.57
N ALA A 19 9.63 -15.63 2.05
CA ALA A 19 9.88 -15.79 3.48
C ALA A 19 10.57 -14.54 4.07
N ALA A 20 11.57 -13.98 3.37
CA ALA A 20 12.22 -12.75 3.77
C ALA A 20 11.25 -11.56 3.84
N GLU A 21 10.41 -11.37 2.81
CA GLU A 21 9.37 -10.35 2.78
C GLU A 21 8.43 -10.46 3.99
N PHE A 22 7.81 -11.63 4.22
CA PHE A 22 6.88 -11.82 5.33
C PHE A 22 7.52 -11.63 6.71
N LEU A 23 8.77 -12.05 6.90
CA LEU A 23 9.50 -11.81 8.14
C LEU A 23 9.79 -10.31 8.35
N VAL A 24 10.12 -9.56 7.29
CA VAL A 24 10.26 -8.10 7.36
C VAL A 24 8.93 -7.43 7.72
N TRP A 25 7.83 -7.80 7.03
CA TRP A 25 6.52 -7.20 7.26
C TRP A 25 6.01 -7.44 8.68
N SER A 26 6.04 -8.70 9.14
CA SER A 26 5.62 -9.06 10.49
C SER A 26 6.38 -8.28 11.56
N ASN A 27 7.69 -8.09 11.39
CA ASN A 27 8.49 -7.35 12.35
C ASN A 27 8.27 -5.84 12.30
N LEU A 28 8.07 -5.25 11.12
CA LEU A 28 7.66 -3.84 11.02
C LEU A 28 6.33 -3.58 11.73
N ILE A 29 5.36 -4.49 11.59
CA ILE A 29 4.07 -4.41 12.31
C ILE A 29 4.30 -4.48 13.83
N THR A 30 5.08 -5.46 14.31
CA THR A 30 5.32 -5.64 15.76
C THR A 30 6.13 -4.49 16.37
N GLN A 31 7.23 -4.08 15.73
CA GLN A 31 8.15 -3.07 16.25
C GLN A 31 7.54 -1.65 16.22
N SER A 32 6.67 -1.36 15.24
CA SER A 32 6.11 -0.01 15.09
C SER A 32 4.97 0.32 16.06
N ALA A 33 4.44 -0.67 16.79
CA ALA A 33 3.27 -0.51 17.68
C ALA A 33 2.07 0.19 17.00
N GLY A 34 1.88 -0.03 15.69
CA GLY A 34 0.83 0.59 14.88
C GLY A 34 1.23 1.92 14.21
N GLY A 35 2.46 2.40 14.36
CA GLY A 35 2.93 3.61 13.69
C GLY A 35 3.25 3.44 12.19
N LEU A 36 3.44 2.19 11.73
CA LEU A 36 3.68 1.84 10.33
C LEU A 36 2.60 0.86 9.85
N HIS A 37 1.90 1.21 8.78
CA HIS A 37 0.89 0.38 8.14
C HIS A 37 1.43 -0.14 6.80
N ILE A 38 1.32 -1.43 6.54
CA ILE A 38 1.92 -2.07 5.36
C ILE A 38 0.83 -2.33 4.33
N PHE A 39 1.11 -1.99 3.08
CA PHE A 39 0.26 -2.31 1.93
C PHE A 39 1.02 -3.24 1.00
N LEU A 40 0.48 -4.43 0.76
CA LEU A 40 1.06 -5.44 -0.11
C LEU A 40 0.47 -5.34 -1.53
N PRO A 41 1.26 -5.59 -2.58
CA PRO A 41 0.81 -5.47 -3.95
C PRO A 41 -0.27 -6.50 -4.26
N MET A 42 -1.37 -6.03 -4.85
CA MET A 42 -2.37 -6.90 -5.49
C MET A 42 -1.95 -7.23 -6.92
N LEU A 43 -1.17 -6.34 -7.52
CA LEU A 43 -0.57 -6.48 -8.84
C LEU A 43 0.90 -6.12 -8.71
N ASP A 44 1.77 -7.13 -8.78
CA ASP A 44 3.21 -6.91 -8.68
C ASP A 44 3.73 -6.16 -9.91
N ARG A 45 4.38 -5.02 -9.65
CA ARG A 45 5.06 -4.18 -10.63
C ARG A 45 6.45 -3.75 -10.17
N GLY A 46 7.11 -4.59 -9.36
CA GLY A 46 8.48 -4.38 -8.89
C GLY A 46 8.60 -3.62 -7.57
N ILE A 47 7.49 -3.38 -6.87
CA ILE A 47 7.45 -2.84 -5.51
C ILE A 47 6.81 -3.93 -4.63
N ASP A 48 7.55 -4.37 -3.61
CA ASP A 48 7.15 -5.51 -2.78
C ASP A 48 6.18 -5.06 -1.66
N ALA A 49 6.23 -3.79 -1.24
CA ALA A 49 5.21 -3.16 -0.41
C ALA A 49 5.25 -1.63 -0.49
N VAL A 50 4.18 -0.98 0.00
CA VAL A 50 4.21 0.42 0.39
C VAL A 50 3.94 0.52 1.90
N VAL A 51 4.79 1.22 2.62
CA VAL A 51 4.64 1.46 4.06
C VAL A 51 4.10 2.87 4.27
N HIS A 52 2.92 2.98 4.86
CA HIS A 52 2.34 4.24 5.30
C HIS A 52 2.81 4.55 6.73
N ARG A 53 3.50 5.68 6.90
CA ARG A 53 3.99 6.16 8.19
C ARG A 53 3.00 7.17 8.77
N LEU A 54 2.35 6.80 9.87
CA LEU A 54 1.25 7.60 10.41
C LEU A 54 1.68 8.93 11.05
N SER A 55 2.94 9.06 11.46
CA SER A 55 3.42 10.26 12.13
C SER A 55 3.49 11.49 11.21
N ASP A 56 3.68 11.28 9.91
CA ASP A 56 3.80 12.33 8.90
C ASP A 56 3.05 12.04 7.59
N HIS A 57 2.24 10.98 7.58
CA HIS A 57 1.41 10.55 6.44
C HIS A 57 2.22 10.18 5.19
N ALA A 58 3.51 9.87 5.33
CA ALA A 58 4.37 9.51 4.21
C ALA A 58 4.10 8.08 3.71
N TYR A 59 4.16 7.87 2.39
CA TYR A 59 4.10 6.55 1.76
C TYR A 59 5.46 6.16 1.18
N LEU A 60 6.09 5.17 1.82
CA LEU A 60 7.43 4.68 1.46
C LEU A 60 7.31 3.43 0.60
N ALA A 61 7.75 3.48 -0.65
CA ALA A 61 7.86 2.28 -1.47
C ALA A 61 9.03 1.43 -0.99
N VAL A 62 8.83 0.11 -0.83
CA VAL A 62 9.82 -0.81 -0.28
C VAL A 62 10.01 -1.99 -1.21
N GLN A 63 11.27 -2.34 -1.44
CA GLN A 63 11.70 -3.56 -2.11
C GLN A 63 12.58 -4.37 -1.15
N VAL A 64 12.23 -5.63 -0.94
CA VAL A 64 12.96 -6.56 -0.06
C VAL A 64 13.76 -7.53 -0.92
N LYS A 65 14.97 -7.85 -0.47
CA LYS A 65 15.81 -8.90 -1.05
C LYS A 65 16.40 -9.77 0.05
N GLY A 66 15.99 -11.04 0.05
CA GLY A 66 16.49 -12.07 0.98
C GLY A 66 17.61 -12.91 0.38
N LYS A 67 18.60 -13.27 1.21
CA LYS A 67 19.68 -14.20 0.85
C LYS A 67 20.01 -15.16 2.00
N THR A 68 20.07 -16.44 1.69
CA THR A 68 20.51 -17.49 2.62
C THR A 68 22.01 -17.72 2.57
N VAL A 69 22.62 -17.59 1.39
CA VAL A 69 24.06 -17.85 1.20
C VAL A 69 24.87 -16.61 1.58
N VAL A 70 25.86 -16.84 2.46
CA VAL A 70 26.86 -15.84 2.86
C VAL A 70 28.22 -16.24 2.29
N GLN A 71 28.91 -15.30 1.66
CA GLN A 71 30.28 -15.44 1.18
C GLN A 71 31.14 -14.38 1.86
N HIS A 72 32.20 -14.78 2.56
CA HIS A 72 33.12 -13.83 3.23
C HIS A 72 32.41 -12.79 4.14
N HIS A 73 31.37 -13.22 4.88
CA HIS A 73 30.51 -12.36 5.72
C HIS A 73 29.56 -11.42 4.96
N GLU A 74 29.40 -11.60 3.65
CA GLU A 74 28.51 -10.82 2.81
C GLU A 74 27.41 -11.70 2.19
N ALA A 75 26.21 -11.15 2.07
CA ALA A 75 25.05 -11.77 1.46
C ALA A 75 24.61 -10.92 0.25
N PRO A 76 25.20 -11.13 -0.94
CA PRO A 76 25.03 -10.21 -2.06
C PRO A 76 23.59 -10.18 -2.57
N ILE A 77 22.99 -8.99 -2.58
CA ILE A 77 21.64 -8.75 -3.12
C ILE A 77 21.72 -8.01 -4.45
N GLY A 78 20.73 -8.27 -5.32
CA GLY A 78 20.66 -7.65 -6.65
C GLY A 78 19.29 -7.03 -6.89
N VAL A 79 19.27 -5.82 -7.43
CA VAL A 79 18.06 -5.11 -7.85
C VAL A 79 18.27 -4.55 -9.25
N PHE A 80 17.31 -4.74 -10.15
CA PHE A 80 17.39 -4.10 -11.46
C PHE A 80 17.21 -2.60 -11.34
N GLU A 81 18.06 -1.82 -12.00
CA GLU A 81 18.01 -0.35 -11.92
C GLU A 81 16.65 0.21 -12.37
N ASN A 82 16.02 -0.42 -13.36
CA ASN A 82 14.71 -0.04 -13.86
C ASN A 82 13.53 -0.45 -12.96
N HIS A 83 13.77 -1.09 -11.83
CA HIS A 83 12.78 -1.37 -10.78
C HIS A 83 12.90 -0.41 -9.57
N LEU A 84 13.87 0.52 -9.62
CA LEU A 84 14.04 1.60 -8.65
C LEU A 84 13.46 2.89 -9.24
N PHE A 85 12.14 3.04 -9.09
CA PHE A 85 11.36 4.03 -9.82
C PHE A 85 11.56 5.45 -9.30
N THR A 86 11.62 5.63 -7.98
CA THR A 86 11.80 6.93 -7.34
C THR A 86 13.06 6.98 -6.47
N PRO A 87 13.72 8.14 -6.33
CA PRO A 87 14.95 8.29 -5.55
C PRO A 87 14.85 7.86 -4.08
N ASP A 88 13.64 7.95 -3.51
CA ASP A 88 13.28 7.68 -2.11
C ASP A 88 12.77 6.25 -1.86
N GLN A 89 12.61 5.42 -2.91
CA GLN A 89 12.23 4.02 -2.76
C GLN A 89 13.28 3.27 -1.93
N LEU A 90 12.85 2.56 -0.90
CA LEU A 90 13.74 1.84 0.00
C LEU A 90 14.06 0.44 -0.53
N VAL A 91 15.34 0.08 -0.48
CA VAL A 91 15.83 -1.29 -0.65
C VAL A 91 16.19 -1.84 0.73
N ILE A 92 15.54 -2.93 1.10
CA ILE A 92 15.77 -3.68 2.33
C ILE A 92 16.46 -4.99 1.98
N GLY A 93 17.72 -5.11 2.36
CA GLY A 93 18.51 -6.33 2.24
C GLY A 93 18.50 -7.12 3.53
N VAL A 94 18.19 -8.42 3.45
CA VAL A 94 18.20 -9.29 4.63
C VAL A 94 18.93 -10.59 4.37
N HIS A 95 19.71 -11.01 5.36
CA HIS A 95 20.21 -12.36 5.45
C HIS A 95 19.18 -13.24 6.16
N LEU A 96 18.87 -14.40 5.59
CA LEU A 96 18.09 -15.44 6.25
C LEU A 96 19.04 -16.47 6.85
N ASP A 97 19.04 -16.55 8.18
CA ASP A 97 19.78 -17.54 8.97
C ASP A 97 18.79 -18.63 9.41
N GLY A 98 18.74 -19.72 8.63
CA GLY A 98 17.69 -20.74 8.74
C GLY A 98 16.29 -20.14 8.49
N GLU A 99 15.44 -20.19 9.52
CA GLU A 99 14.05 -19.70 9.49
C GLU A 99 13.91 -18.26 10.01
N ARG A 100 15.01 -17.58 10.34
CA ARG A 100 15.00 -16.26 10.98
C ARG A 100 15.75 -15.23 10.15
N LEU A 101 15.43 -13.96 10.40
CA LEU A 101 16.24 -12.86 9.90
C LEU A 101 17.53 -12.77 10.71
N GLY A 102 18.63 -12.50 10.01
CA GLY A 102 19.92 -12.20 10.63
C GLY A 102 19.86 -10.93 11.50
N PRO A 103 20.90 -10.69 12.32
CA PRO A 103 20.88 -9.62 13.32
C PRO A 103 20.89 -8.21 12.74
N PHE A 104 21.30 -8.05 11.48
CA PHE A 104 21.37 -6.77 10.77
C PHE A 104 20.63 -6.81 9.46
N VAL A 105 20.10 -5.65 9.08
CA VAL A 105 19.36 -5.41 7.85
C VAL A 105 19.97 -4.22 7.14
N LEU A 106 20.20 -4.34 5.84
CA LEU A 106 20.56 -3.21 4.99
C LEU A 106 19.32 -2.39 4.69
N VAL A 107 19.36 -1.07 4.91
CA VAL A 107 18.29 -0.15 4.55
C VAL A 107 18.89 1.08 3.86
N ALA A 108 18.71 1.14 2.54
CA ALA A 108 19.17 2.24 1.70
C ALA A 108 18.03 2.74 0.82
N ASP A 109 17.93 4.05 0.59
CA ASP A 109 17.09 4.56 -0.49
C ASP A 109 17.71 4.25 -1.87
N ALA A 110 16.91 4.37 -2.92
CA ALA A 110 17.31 4.04 -4.28
C ALA A 110 18.48 4.89 -4.77
N SER A 111 18.61 6.14 -4.29
CA SER A 111 19.72 7.03 -4.64
C SER A 111 21.03 6.51 -4.08
N THR A 112 21.05 6.24 -2.78
CA THR A 112 22.17 5.66 -2.04
C THR A 112 22.52 4.28 -2.62
N PHE A 113 21.51 3.48 -2.95
CA PHE A 113 21.72 2.16 -3.53
C PHE A 113 22.39 2.25 -4.91
N LYS A 114 21.91 3.14 -5.79
CA LYS A 114 22.49 3.40 -7.12
C LYS A 114 23.91 3.93 -7.05
N GLU A 115 24.23 4.74 -6.04
CA GLU A 115 25.56 5.30 -5.82
C GLU A 115 26.57 4.24 -5.34
N LYS A 116 26.19 3.43 -4.36
CA LYS A 116 27.12 2.49 -3.70
C LYS A 116 27.22 1.12 -4.38
N ALA A 117 26.16 0.67 -5.06
CA ALA A 117 26.12 -0.66 -5.66
C ALA A 117 27.07 -0.83 -6.85
N ALA A 118 27.61 -2.04 -7.01
CA ALA A 118 28.30 -2.41 -8.23
C ALA A 118 27.30 -2.52 -9.38
N ARG A 119 27.67 -2.02 -10.56
CA ARG A 119 26.83 -2.05 -11.76
C ARG A 119 27.26 -3.22 -12.64
N ILE A 120 26.34 -4.12 -12.94
CA ILE A 120 26.53 -5.25 -13.85
C ILE A 120 25.56 -5.14 -15.01
N GLU A 121 26.08 -5.01 -16.23
CA GLU A 121 25.27 -5.04 -17.44
C GLU A 121 24.98 -6.48 -17.87
N ASN A 122 23.70 -6.83 -18.01
CA ASN A 122 23.25 -8.13 -18.46
C ASN A 122 22.15 -7.97 -19.51
N ARG A 123 22.48 -8.27 -20.78
CA ARG A 123 21.53 -8.24 -21.93
C ARG A 123 20.75 -6.92 -22.04
N GLY A 124 21.45 -5.79 -21.91
CA GLY A 124 20.84 -4.45 -22.01
C GLY A 124 20.08 -3.99 -20.76
N ARG A 125 20.12 -4.75 -19.67
CA ARG A 125 19.59 -4.35 -18.36
C ARG A 125 20.73 -4.16 -17.37
N VAL A 126 20.62 -3.14 -16.53
CA VAL A 126 21.59 -2.89 -15.44
C VAL A 126 21.08 -3.55 -14.17
N LEU A 127 21.88 -4.46 -13.63
CA LEU A 127 21.71 -5.04 -12.30
C LEU A 127 22.64 -4.31 -11.33
N LEU A 128 22.06 -3.77 -10.26
CA LEU A 128 22.77 -3.14 -9.16
C LEU A 128 22.97 -4.18 -8.07
N VAL A 129 24.23 -4.45 -7.71
CA VAL A 129 24.59 -5.46 -6.71
C VAL A 129 25.20 -4.80 -5.48
N ALA A 130 24.63 -5.13 -4.32
CA ALA A 130 25.15 -4.75 -3.03
C ALA A 130 25.70 -5.99 -2.31
N ASP A 131 27.01 -6.00 -2.10
CA ASP A 131 27.69 -6.96 -1.22
C ASP A 131 27.36 -6.61 0.23
N MET A 132 26.15 -6.96 0.65
CA MET A 132 25.62 -6.58 1.95
C MET A 132 26.33 -7.36 3.05
N PRO A 133 27.01 -6.71 4.00
CA PRO A 133 27.65 -7.43 5.09
C PRO A 133 26.59 -7.89 6.10
N THR A 134 26.82 -9.02 6.78
CA THR A 134 25.89 -9.56 7.79
C THR A 134 25.98 -8.84 9.14
N HIS A 135 26.97 -7.97 9.31
CA HIS A 135 27.21 -7.12 10.47
C HIS A 135 28.06 -5.90 10.04
N PRO A 136 28.09 -4.80 10.81
CA PRO A 136 28.92 -3.66 10.47
C PRO A 136 30.42 -4.02 10.44
N ILE A 137 31.08 -3.74 9.31
CA ILE A 137 32.52 -3.95 9.10
C ILE A 137 33.19 -2.58 8.95
N PRO A 138 34.22 -2.24 9.76
CA PRO A 138 34.92 -0.96 9.64
C PRO A 138 35.45 -0.70 8.22
N GLY A 139 35.16 0.48 7.67
CA GLY A 139 35.60 0.88 6.33
C GLY A 139 34.80 0.29 5.17
N HIS A 140 33.84 -0.59 5.43
CA HIS A 140 32.97 -1.15 4.39
C HIS A 140 31.85 -0.17 4.02
N LYS A 141 31.63 0.05 2.71
CA LYS A 141 30.75 1.12 2.16
C LYS A 141 29.27 1.04 2.59
N TRP A 142 28.81 -0.16 2.94
CA TRP A 142 27.42 -0.43 3.36
C TRP A 142 27.22 -0.43 4.88
N SER A 143 28.29 -0.32 5.68
CA SER A 143 28.19 -0.48 7.14
C SER A 143 27.34 0.59 7.83
N GLU A 144 27.27 1.79 7.26
CA GLU A 144 26.42 2.88 7.78
C GLU A 144 24.94 2.70 7.42
N ASP A 145 24.65 1.91 6.40
CA ASP A 145 23.29 1.59 5.96
C ASP A 145 22.74 0.32 6.63
N LEU A 146 23.58 -0.39 7.39
CA LEU A 146 23.14 -1.49 8.22
C LEU A 146 22.51 -0.99 9.53
N VAL A 147 21.35 -1.54 9.85
CA VAL A 147 20.70 -1.32 11.14
C VAL A 147 20.50 -2.65 11.87
N PRO A 148 20.62 -2.67 13.21
CA PRO A 148 20.12 -3.77 14.00
C PRO A 148 18.66 -4.05 13.64
N PHE A 149 18.33 -5.32 13.49
CA PHE A 149 17.01 -5.74 13.03
C PHE A 149 15.86 -5.24 13.92
N ASP A 150 16.09 -5.19 15.23
CA ASP A 150 15.14 -4.68 16.24
C ASP A 150 14.90 -3.15 16.14
N GLN A 151 15.67 -2.45 15.32
CA GLN A 151 15.54 -1.01 15.06
C GLN A 151 15.01 -0.71 13.65
N LEU A 152 14.58 -1.72 12.90
CA LEU A 152 14.11 -1.55 11.52
C LEU A 152 12.93 -0.59 11.43
N ALA A 153 11.91 -0.74 12.27
CA ALA A 153 10.77 0.20 12.27
C ALA A 153 11.21 1.64 12.58
N LYS A 154 12.12 1.84 13.54
CA LYS A 154 12.68 3.15 13.86
C LYS A 154 13.45 3.75 12.68
N ARG A 155 14.21 2.93 11.94
CA ARG A 155 14.93 3.35 10.72
C ARG A 155 14.00 3.82 9.61
N LEU A 156 12.81 3.22 9.53
CA LEU A 156 11.72 3.66 8.63
C LEU A 156 10.92 4.85 9.20
N GLY A 157 11.29 5.36 10.37
CA GLY A 157 10.69 6.55 10.98
C GLY A 157 9.49 6.26 11.87
N ALA A 158 9.29 5.03 12.34
CA ALA A 158 8.26 4.76 13.34
C ALA A 158 8.48 5.65 14.59
N GLY A 159 7.58 6.61 14.78
CA GLY A 159 7.49 7.42 16.00
C GLY A 159 6.59 6.78 17.05
N ALA A 160 6.53 7.37 18.24
CA ALA A 160 5.55 6.98 19.25
C ALA A 160 4.14 7.29 18.74
N TYR A 161 3.44 6.27 18.26
CA TYR A 161 2.03 6.36 17.92
C TYR A 161 1.20 6.03 19.16
N MET A 162 0.32 6.94 19.57
CA MET A 162 -0.71 6.63 20.55
C MET A 162 -1.93 6.10 19.80
N PRO A 163 -2.33 4.82 19.99
CA PRO A 163 -3.50 4.28 19.35
C PRO A 163 -4.71 5.15 19.66
N THR A 164 -5.43 5.60 18.63
CA THR A 164 -6.79 6.11 18.84
C THR A 164 -7.64 4.99 19.41
N ALA A 165 -8.38 5.28 20.49
CA ALA A 165 -9.11 4.30 21.29
C ALA A 165 -9.83 3.23 20.44
N SER A 166 -9.64 1.95 20.81
CA SER A 166 -10.35 0.82 20.20
C SER A 166 -11.86 1.07 20.26
N LEU A 167 -12.47 1.20 19.09
CA LEU A 167 -13.92 1.33 18.99
C LEU A 167 -14.56 -0.04 19.17
N VAL A 168 -15.69 -0.07 19.87
CA VAL A 168 -16.57 -1.23 19.91
C VAL A 168 -17.08 -1.45 18.48
N VAL A 169 -16.54 -2.47 17.81
CA VAL A 169 -17.03 -2.93 16.52
C VAL A 169 -18.44 -3.47 16.72
N GLY A 170 -19.43 -2.78 16.16
CA GLY A 170 -20.78 -3.34 16.07
C GLY A 170 -20.77 -4.53 15.11
N ALA A 171 -21.63 -5.52 15.34
CA ALA A 171 -21.77 -6.64 14.42
C ALA A 171 -22.14 -6.11 13.01
N VAL A 172 -21.27 -6.34 12.04
CA VAL A 172 -21.57 -6.12 10.62
C VAL A 172 -22.33 -7.35 10.13
N SER A 173 -23.43 -7.16 9.41
CA SER A 173 -24.13 -8.30 8.81
C SER A 173 -23.27 -8.91 7.69
N ASP A 174 -23.26 -10.24 7.57
CA ASP A 174 -22.52 -10.92 6.49
C ASP A 174 -22.93 -10.40 5.11
N GLU A 175 -24.20 -10.03 4.94
CA GLU A 175 -24.73 -9.48 3.70
C GLU A 175 -24.10 -8.11 3.35
N ASP A 176 -23.99 -7.20 4.32
CA ASP A 176 -23.36 -5.90 4.10
C ASP A 176 -21.86 -6.04 3.80
N SER A 177 -21.18 -6.99 4.46
CA SER A 177 -19.77 -7.33 4.19
C SER A 177 -19.57 -7.81 2.74
N VAL A 178 -20.48 -8.64 2.22
CA VAL A 178 -20.41 -9.13 0.83
C VAL A 178 -20.56 -7.99 -0.18
N PHE A 179 -21.46 -7.04 0.05
CA PHE A 179 -21.63 -5.90 -0.86
C PHE A 179 -20.48 -4.90 -0.77
N GLY A 180 -19.92 -4.67 0.42
CA GLY A 180 -18.68 -3.92 0.61
C GLY A 180 -17.56 -4.51 -0.23
N PHE A 181 -17.29 -5.80 -0.04
CA PHE A 181 -16.26 -6.54 -0.79
C PHE A 181 -16.47 -6.48 -2.30
N ARG A 182 -17.70 -6.66 -2.81
CA ARG A 182 -17.98 -6.51 -4.26
C ARG A 182 -17.59 -5.13 -4.78
N GLY A 183 -17.84 -4.08 -3.99
CA GLY A 183 -17.46 -2.72 -4.33
C GLY A 183 -15.96 -2.55 -4.43
N GLU A 184 -15.22 -3.04 -3.43
CA GLU A 184 -13.75 -3.06 -3.45
C GLU A 184 -13.24 -3.74 -4.73
N GLN A 185 -13.77 -4.92 -5.07
CA GLN A 185 -13.36 -5.64 -6.28
C GLN A 185 -13.64 -4.87 -7.57
N GLU A 186 -14.77 -4.16 -7.68
CA GLU A 186 -15.05 -3.33 -8.86
C GLU A 186 -14.12 -2.12 -8.95
N VAL A 187 -13.81 -1.45 -7.82
CA VAL A 187 -12.83 -0.37 -7.80
C VAL A 187 -11.46 -0.88 -8.23
N ILE A 188 -10.99 -2.00 -7.65
CA ILE A 188 -9.73 -2.64 -8.04
C ILE A 188 -9.72 -2.94 -9.54
N ARG A 189 -10.78 -3.56 -10.07
CA ARG A 189 -10.89 -3.90 -11.49
C ARG A 189 -10.79 -2.66 -12.39
N ARG A 190 -11.43 -1.55 -12.01
CA ARG A 190 -11.34 -0.29 -12.76
C ARG A 190 -9.96 0.32 -12.67
N LEU A 191 -9.36 0.37 -11.48
CA LEU A 191 -8.04 0.96 -11.27
C LEU A 191 -6.90 0.13 -11.88
N ALA A 192 -7.07 -1.18 -12.04
CA ALA A 192 -6.10 -2.07 -12.68
C ALA A 192 -5.85 -1.72 -14.16
N MET A 193 -6.74 -0.92 -14.77
CA MET A 193 -6.56 -0.38 -16.12
C MET A 193 -5.43 0.66 -16.21
N LEU A 194 -4.95 1.20 -15.08
CA LEU A 194 -3.83 2.14 -15.04
C LEU A 194 -2.51 1.38 -15.10
N GLU A 195 -1.94 1.20 -16.29
CA GLU A 195 -0.74 0.38 -16.56
C GLU A 195 0.57 0.91 -15.96
N ASP A 196 0.57 2.16 -15.50
CA ASP A 196 1.71 2.83 -14.90
C ASP A 196 1.63 2.96 -13.36
N CYS A 197 0.61 2.35 -12.74
CA CYS A 197 0.35 2.43 -11.31
C CYS A 197 0.42 1.06 -10.60
N GLY A 198 0.99 0.98 -9.41
CA GLY A 198 0.83 -0.17 -8.51
C GLY A 198 -0.50 -0.08 -7.75
N LEU A 199 -1.10 -1.24 -7.45
CA LEU A 199 -2.26 -1.37 -6.58
C LEU A 199 -1.91 -2.22 -5.37
N PHE A 200 -2.26 -1.75 -4.18
CA PHE A 200 -1.88 -2.39 -2.92
C PHE A 200 -3.07 -2.46 -1.96
N ARG A 201 -3.09 -3.49 -1.11
CA ARG A 201 -4.10 -3.71 -0.07
C ARG A 201 -3.42 -3.69 1.31
N PRO A 202 -4.04 -3.09 2.34
CA PRO A 202 -3.45 -3.11 3.68
C PRO A 202 -3.29 -4.54 4.21
N PHE A 203 -2.19 -4.77 4.94
CA PHE A 203 -1.90 -6.01 5.64
C PHE A 203 -1.17 -5.70 6.98
N PRO A 204 -1.75 -6.07 8.13
CA PRO A 204 -3.12 -6.56 8.31
C PRO A 204 -4.15 -5.47 7.94
N ASP A 205 -5.43 -5.82 7.91
CA ASP A 205 -6.53 -4.90 7.62
C ASP A 205 -6.75 -3.92 8.79
N ASN A 206 -5.82 -2.98 8.96
CA ASN A 206 -5.75 -2.03 10.07
C ASN A 206 -5.83 -0.57 9.60
N GLU A 207 -6.09 -0.33 8.32
CA GLU A 207 -6.28 1.01 7.77
C GLU A 207 -7.75 1.26 7.35
N THR A 208 -8.17 2.52 7.42
CA THR A 208 -9.43 3.00 6.85
C THR A 208 -9.47 2.93 5.32
N ALA A 209 -8.31 3.04 4.67
CA ALA A 209 -8.14 2.85 3.24
C ALA A 209 -8.10 1.37 2.88
N GLU A 210 -8.97 0.96 1.96
CA GLU A 210 -9.09 -0.43 1.51
C GLU A 210 -8.14 -0.73 0.34
N ILE A 211 -7.79 0.30 -0.43
CA ILE A 211 -6.94 0.20 -1.62
C ILE A 211 -5.99 1.39 -1.65
N LEU A 212 -4.72 1.14 -1.92
CA LEU A 212 -3.73 2.17 -2.24
C LEU A 212 -3.41 2.08 -3.74
N ILE A 213 -3.34 3.24 -4.39
CA ILE A 213 -2.84 3.35 -5.76
C ILE A 213 -1.62 4.27 -5.78
N ARG A 214 -0.53 3.82 -6.42
CA ARG A 214 0.71 4.58 -6.54
C ARG A 214 1.18 4.65 -7.98
N ARG A 215 1.39 5.84 -8.51
CA ARG A 215 2.05 6.03 -9.81
C ARG A 215 3.52 5.68 -9.67
N LEU A 216 4.01 4.69 -10.41
CA LEU A 216 5.35 4.14 -10.20
C LEU A 216 6.42 5.21 -10.46
N ALA A 217 6.33 5.91 -11.57
CA ALA A 217 7.35 6.87 -12.02
C ALA A 217 7.53 8.10 -11.11
N THR A 218 6.46 8.54 -10.42
CA THR A 218 6.51 9.78 -9.59
C THR A 218 6.40 9.49 -8.10
N GLY A 219 5.91 8.32 -7.72
CA GLY A 219 5.60 7.99 -6.35
C GLY A 219 4.33 8.64 -5.80
N ALA A 220 3.62 9.44 -6.60
CA ALA A 220 2.32 9.98 -6.20
C ALA A 220 1.40 8.83 -5.78
N THR A 221 0.81 8.96 -4.59
CA THR A 221 0.07 7.89 -3.93
C THR A 221 -1.29 8.41 -3.47
N LEU A 222 -2.35 7.61 -3.68
CA LEU A 222 -3.71 7.89 -3.21
C LEU A 222 -4.25 6.70 -2.43
N ALA A 223 -4.68 6.95 -1.21
CA ALA A 223 -5.49 6.04 -0.40
C ALA A 223 -6.95 6.13 -0.82
N THR A 224 -7.61 4.98 -0.94
CA THR A 224 -9.00 4.87 -1.38
C THR A 224 -9.80 4.06 -0.38
N GLN A 225 -10.85 4.67 0.17
CA GLN A 225 -11.89 3.99 0.92
C GLN A 225 -13.10 3.74 0.00
N VAL A 226 -13.65 2.53 -0.02
CA VAL A 226 -14.84 2.22 -0.81
C VAL A 226 -16.08 2.17 0.10
N LYS A 227 -17.20 2.65 -0.43
CA LYS A 227 -18.52 2.51 0.19
C LYS A 227 -19.53 2.06 -0.85
N THR A 228 -20.17 0.93 -0.59
CA THR A 228 -21.18 0.37 -1.49
C THR A 228 -22.57 0.50 -0.89
N GLY A 229 -23.46 1.18 -1.60
CA GLY A 229 -24.87 1.24 -1.25
C GLY A 229 -25.72 0.30 -2.10
N ARG A 230 -26.80 -0.21 -1.51
CA ARG A 230 -27.78 -1.06 -2.19
C ARG A 230 -28.91 -0.20 -2.78
N LEU A 231 -29.27 -0.48 -4.03
CA LEU A 231 -30.39 0.15 -4.72
C LEU A 231 -31.44 -0.92 -5.10
N ALA A 232 -32.63 -0.78 -4.54
CA ALA A 232 -33.79 -1.54 -4.99
C ALA A 232 -34.29 -1.07 -6.37
N MET A 233 -34.11 0.22 -6.69
CA MET A 233 -34.49 0.84 -7.96
C MET A 233 -33.40 1.82 -8.40
N ALA A 234 -33.16 1.97 -9.70
CA ALA A 234 -32.06 2.78 -10.24
C ALA A 234 -32.10 4.26 -9.81
N HIS A 235 -33.30 4.83 -9.64
CA HIS A 235 -33.48 6.23 -9.24
C HIS A 235 -33.57 6.43 -7.71
N ALA A 236 -33.42 5.38 -6.92
CA ALA A 236 -33.50 5.50 -5.46
C ALA A 236 -32.27 6.23 -4.88
N ARG A 237 -32.42 6.67 -3.63
CA ARG A 237 -31.35 7.32 -2.86
C ARG A 237 -30.63 6.30 -1.99
N ILE A 238 -29.32 6.44 -1.93
CA ILE A 238 -28.42 5.72 -1.03
C ILE A 238 -28.03 6.66 0.11
N LYS A 239 -28.06 6.11 1.33
CA LYS A 239 -27.41 6.73 2.49
C LYS A 239 -26.05 6.10 2.69
N ILE A 240 -25.00 6.93 2.67
CA ILE A 240 -23.64 6.50 2.95
C ILE A 240 -23.23 7.12 4.26
N GLN A 241 -22.70 6.30 5.17
CA GLN A 241 -22.27 6.73 6.48
C GLN A 241 -20.77 6.52 6.62
N VAL A 242 -20.08 7.58 7.03
CA VAL A 242 -18.66 7.56 7.40
C VAL A 242 -18.60 7.86 8.89
N ASN A 243 -18.00 6.97 9.68
CA ASN A 243 -17.92 7.16 11.12
C ASN A 243 -16.93 8.31 11.41
N ARG A 244 -17.36 9.26 12.24
CA ARG A 244 -16.57 10.46 12.55
C ARG A 244 -15.39 10.17 13.48
N SER A 245 -15.44 9.09 14.25
CA SER A 245 -14.39 8.77 15.23
C SER A 245 -13.13 8.15 14.62
N ASN A 246 -13.23 7.56 13.42
CA ASN A 246 -12.12 7.00 12.67
C ASN A 246 -11.87 7.74 11.36
N PHE A 247 -12.52 8.89 11.14
CA PHE A 247 -12.33 9.68 9.94
C PHE A 247 -11.22 10.70 10.16
N VAL A 248 -10.18 10.60 9.34
CA VAL A 248 -9.12 11.59 9.22
C VAL A 248 -9.16 12.12 7.79
N ALA A 249 -9.30 13.43 7.64
CA ALA A 249 -9.23 14.08 6.34
C ALA A 249 -7.76 14.18 5.92
N ASP A 250 -7.46 13.80 4.69
CA ASP A 250 -6.11 13.82 4.13
C ASP A 250 -6.15 14.14 2.62
N PRO A 251 -5.28 15.02 2.11
CA PRO A 251 -5.26 15.40 0.69
C PRO A 251 -4.95 14.23 -0.25
N THR A 252 -4.34 13.17 0.26
CA THR A 252 -4.03 11.94 -0.47
C THR A 252 -5.08 10.84 -0.27
N THR A 253 -6.19 11.11 0.42
CA THR A 253 -7.25 10.11 0.65
C THR A 253 -8.56 10.51 -0.05
N ILE A 254 -9.12 9.56 -0.79
CA ILE A 254 -10.43 9.68 -1.46
C ILE A 254 -11.42 8.63 -0.96
N VAL A 255 -12.71 8.96 -1.02
CA VAL A 255 -13.82 8.02 -0.83
C VAL A 255 -14.49 7.77 -2.18
N VAL A 256 -14.56 6.50 -2.57
CA VAL A 256 -15.30 6.05 -3.76
C VAL A 256 -16.63 5.44 -3.32
N VAL A 257 -17.73 6.03 -3.79
CA VAL A 257 -19.08 5.53 -3.49
C VAL A 257 -19.67 4.82 -4.70
N LEU A 258 -19.98 3.55 -4.54
CA LEU A 258 -20.63 2.70 -5.53
C LEU A 258 -22.09 2.41 -5.16
N ALA A 259 -22.87 2.09 -6.18
CA ALA A 259 -24.28 1.76 -6.08
C ALA A 259 -24.55 0.41 -6.73
N TRP A 260 -24.98 -0.58 -5.96
CA TRP A 260 -25.34 -1.90 -6.45
C TRP A 260 -26.83 -2.00 -6.75
N LEU A 261 -27.19 -2.27 -8.01
CA LEU A 261 -28.56 -2.49 -8.45
C LEU A 261 -28.99 -3.93 -8.13
N LEU A 262 -29.90 -4.10 -7.16
CA LEU A 262 -30.28 -5.42 -6.66
C LEU A 262 -30.94 -6.30 -7.73
N SER A 263 -31.86 -5.75 -8.51
CA SER A 263 -32.59 -6.46 -9.57
C SER A 263 -31.69 -6.89 -10.73
N GLU A 264 -30.73 -6.06 -11.09
CA GLU A 264 -29.87 -6.25 -12.27
C GLU A 264 -28.54 -6.91 -11.95
N ARG A 265 -28.21 -7.05 -10.65
CA ARG A 265 -26.97 -7.64 -10.14
C ARG A 265 -25.71 -7.03 -10.79
N ARG A 266 -25.70 -5.71 -10.91
CA ARG A 266 -24.57 -4.93 -11.42
C ARG A 266 -24.40 -3.62 -10.65
N PHE A 267 -23.27 -2.96 -10.84
CA PHE A 267 -23.10 -1.59 -10.40
C PHE A 267 -23.82 -0.61 -11.34
N HIS A 268 -24.34 0.47 -10.76
CA HIS A 268 -24.82 1.62 -11.53
C HIS A 268 -23.64 2.25 -12.30
N GLU A 269 -23.94 2.87 -13.44
CA GLU A 269 -22.95 3.47 -14.35
C GLU A 269 -22.23 4.70 -13.80
N THR A 270 -22.60 5.16 -12.60
CA THR A 270 -22.04 6.37 -11.98
C THR A 270 -21.61 6.06 -10.56
N CYS A 271 -20.49 6.63 -10.16
CA CYS A 271 -20.01 6.61 -8.78
C CYS A 271 -19.73 8.04 -8.28
N LEU A 272 -19.41 8.18 -7.01
CA LEU A 272 -18.81 9.40 -6.48
C LEU A 272 -17.32 9.15 -6.22
N VAL A 273 -16.49 10.17 -6.48
CA VAL A 273 -15.08 10.20 -6.10
C VAL A 273 -14.84 11.48 -5.31
N ILE A 274 -14.80 11.36 -3.98
CA ILE A 274 -14.83 12.50 -3.06
C ILE A 274 -13.48 12.59 -2.32
N PRO A 275 -12.73 13.69 -2.45
CA PRO A 275 -11.59 13.95 -1.57
C PRO A 275 -12.05 14.01 -0.11
N THR A 276 -11.33 13.37 0.80
CA THR A 276 -11.76 13.35 2.22
C THR A 276 -11.79 14.76 2.83
N GLU A 277 -10.90 15.67 2.43
CA GLU A 277 -10.87 17.07 2.91
C GLU A 277 -12.20 17.82 2.76
N VAL A 278 -12.95 17.56 1.69
CA VAL A 278 -14.23 18.23 1.44
C VAL A 278 -15.42 17.48 2.03
N LEU A 279 -15.27 16.21 2.44
CA LEU A 279 -16.35 15.35 2.91
C LEU A 279 -17.17 15.96 4.06
N PRO A 280 -16.58 16.60 5.09
CA PRO A 280 -17.35 17.26 6.15
C PRO A 280 -18.27 18.38 5.66
N SER A 281 -17.91 19.07 4.57
CA SER A 281 -18.71 20.17 3.99
C SER A 281 -19.88 19.68 3.12
N LEU A 282 -19.78 18.44 2.64
CA LEU A 282 -20.76 17.78 1.76
C LEU A 282 -21.78 16.93 2.54
N SER A 283 -21.50 16.63 3.81
CA SER A 283 -22.27 15.69 4.63
C SER A 283 -23.14 16.36 5.69
N ALA A 284 -24.25 15.69 6.02
CA ALA A 284 -25.00 15.98 7.23
C ALA A 284 -24.31 15.30 8.42
N ARG A 285 -24.31 15.94 9.59
CA ARG A 285 -23.85 15.32 10.84
C ARG A 285 -25.04 14.62 11.50
N VAL A 286 -25.04 13.29 11.54
CA VAL A 286 -26.11 12.48 12.12
C VAL A 286 -25.50 11.55 13.17
N GLY A 287 -25.67 11.92 14.44
CA GLY A 287 -25.02 11.21 15.56
C GLY A 287 -23.51 11.10 15.37
N ARG A 288 -23.00 9.86 15.36
CA ARG A 288 -21.57 9.55 15.16
C ARG A 288 -21.11 9.55 13.70
N TYR A 289 -21.99 9.83 12.74
CA TYR A 289 -21.69 9.70 11.31
C TYR A 289 -21.69 11.04 10.57
N TYR A 290 -20.81 11.14 9.59
CA TYR A 290 -21.04 11.95 8.40
C TYR A 290 -21.96 11.15 7.46
N GLU A 291 -23.13 11.68 7.15
CA GLU A 291 -24.10 11.06 6.24
C GLU A 291 -24.13 11.79 4.90
N LEU A 292 -23.86 11.06 3.82
CA LEU A 292 -24.00 11.50 2.44
C LEU A 292 -25.23 10.86 1.81
N ASN A 293 -25.88 11.64 0.95
CA ASN A 293 -27.16 11.28 0.36
C ASN A 293 -27.04 11.27 -1.15
N PHE A 294 -26.71 10.09 -1.67
CA PHE A 294 -26.34 9.91 -3.06
C PHE A 294 -27.53 9.40 -3.88
N ARG A 295 -27.83 10.05 -5.00
CA ARG A 295 -28.78 9.60 -6.03
C ARG A 295 -28.00 9.24 -7.30
N PRO A 296 -27.72 7.96 -7.59
CA PRO A 296 -26.83 7.58 -8.71
C PRO A 296 -27.37 8.01 -10.09
N ALA A 297 -28.66 7.92 -10.33
CA ALA A 297 -29.27 8.42 -11.57
C ALA A 297 -29.35 9.97 -11.68
N GLY A 298 -28.88 10.71 -10.65
CA GLY A 298 -29.05 12.16 -10.56
C GLY A 298 -30.44 12.58 -10.10
N SER A 299 -30.67 13.90 -10.08
CA SER A 299 -31.95 14.53 -9.76
C SER A 299 -32.07 15.84 -10.54
N ARG A 300 -33.29 16.36 -10.70
CA ARG A 300 -33.51 17.73 -11.19
C ARG A 300 -33.09 18.79 -10.17
N GLU A 301 -33.08 18.42 -8.89
CA GLU A 301 -32.56 19.25 -7.81
C GLU A 301 -31.04 19.13 -7.75
N SER A 302 -30.34 20.27 -7.86
CA SER A 302 -28.88 20.30 -7.74
C SER A 302 -28.43 19.81 -6.36
N SER A 303 -27.49 18.88 -6.33
CA SER A 303 -26.82 18.41 -5.12
C SER A 303 -25.37 18.88 -5.08
N ARG A 304 -24.86 19.16 -3.87
CA ARG A 304 -23.42 19.42 -3.67
C ARG A 304 -22.54 18.23 -4.07
N LEU A 305 -23.13 17.03 -4.15
CA LEU A 305 -22.43 15.81 -4.59
C LEU A 305 -22.26 15.73 -6.10
N ASP A 306 -23.00 16.51 -6.89
CA ASP A 306 -22.99 16.36 -8.35
C ASP A 306 -21.64 16.74 -8.96
N SER A 307 -20.84 17.61 -8.33
CA SER A 307 -19.48 17.94 -8.77
C SER A 307 -18.47 16.80 -8.58
N TYR A 308 -18.82 15.77 -7.81
CA TYR A 308 -17.97 14.61 -7.53
C TYR A 308 -18.49 13.34 -8.21
N ARG A 309 -19.58 13.45 -8.97
CA ARG A 309 -20.15 12.36 -9.74
C ARG A 309 -19.33 12.13 -10.98
N VAL A 310 -18.94 10.87 -11.20
CA VAL A 310 -18.24 10.45 -12.40
C VAL A 310 -18.86 9.18 -12.97
N PRO A 311 -18.78 8.96 -14.30
CA PRO A 311 -19.04 7.65 -14.87
C PRO A 311 -18.10 6.62 -14.24
N LEU A 312 -18.63 5.47 -13.82
CA LEU A 312 -17.85 4.39 -13.22
C LEU A 312 -16.76 3.90 -14.19
N GLU A 313 -17.03 3.94 -15.50
CA GLU A 313 -16.05 3.62 -16.53
C GLU A 313 -14.87 4.58 -16.60
N SER A 314 -15.06 5.85 -16.22
CA SER A 314 -14.02 6.87 -16.17
C SER A 314 -13.35 6.97 -14.79
N LEU A 315 -13.58 6.01 -13.89
CA LEU A 315 -12.99 6.01 -12.54
C LEU A 315 -11.45 6.02 -12.60
N ALA A 316 -10.86 5.19 -13.46
CA ALA A 316 -9.42 5.12 -13.67
C ALA A 316 -8.84 6.48 -14.08
N ASP A 317 -9.41 7.11 -15.11
CA ASP A 317 -8.97 8.42 -15.60
C ASP A 317 -9.10 9.52 -14.54
N THR A 318 -10.19 9.47 -13.75
CA THR A 318 -10.44 10.42 -12.66
C THR A 318 -9.35 10.31 -11.59
N VAL A 319 -9.00 9.08 -11.19
CA VAL A 319 -7.94 8.83 -10.20
C VAL A 319 -6.57 9.17 -10.78
N SER A 320 -6.31 8.84 -12.05
CA SER A 320 -5.07 9.18 -12.75
C SER A 320 -4.81 10.69 -12.75
N LYS A 321 -5.83 11.51 -13.06
CA LYS A 321 -5.74 12.98 -13.02
C LYS A 321 -5.41 13.50 -11.62
N LYS A 322 -5.97 12.88 -10.56
CA LYS A 322 -5.65 13.25 -9.18
C LYS A 322 -4.21 12.93 -8.82
N LEU A 323 -3.71 11.76 -9.22
CA LEU A 323 -2.30 11.38 -9.01
C LEU A 323 -1.33 12.36 -9.70
N VAL A 324 -1.67 12.84 -10.90
CA VAL A 324 -0.88 13.87 -11.58
C VAL A 324 -0.85 15.17 -10.79
N GLY A 325 -1.96 15.58 -10.18
CA GLY A 325 -2.02 16.79 -9.35
C GLY A 325 -1.27 16.70 -8.00
N LEU A 326 -0.80 15.51 -7.62
CA LEU A 326 0.02 15.27 -6.41
C LEU A 326 1.52 15.17 -6.72
N SER A 327 1.90 15.08 -7.99
CA SER A 327 3.30 14.99 -8.44
C SER A 327 3.87 16.39 -8.61
#